data_AF-A0A2V8V1B3-F1
#
_entry.id   AF-A0A2V8V1B3-F1
#
_cell.length_a   1.000
_cell.length_b   1.000
_cell.length_c   1.000
_cell.angle_alpha   90.00
_cell.angle_beta   90.00
_cell.angle_gamma   90.00
#
_symmetry.space_group_name_H-M   'P 1'
#
loop_
_entity.id
_entity.type
_entity.pdbx_description
1 polymer ?
#
loop_
_entity_poly.entity_id
_entity_poly.type
_entity_poly.pdbx_seq_one_letter_code
_entity_poly.pdbx_strand_id
1 'polypeptide(L)'
;MPSSYTVGDHFENFIKEQVEGGRYASASEVIRDGLRLLEEDQQRRQAVIDGLRGEIEKGRRSGKPKPAAEILDRLEQKYTKMAIDRRK
;
A
#
# COMPACT_ATOMS: atom_id res chain seq x y z
N MET A 1 30.46 13.95 -7.82
CA MET A 1 31.32 12.96 -7.15
C MET A 1 30.52 11.68 -7.01
N PRO A 2 31.02 10.50 -7.45
CA PRO A 2 30.36 9.26 -7.09
C PRO A 2 30.44 9.08 -5.58
N SER A 3 29.30 8.84 -4.95
CA SER A 3 29.24 8.47 -3.53
C SER A 3 29.62 7.00 -3.40
N SER A 4 30.54 6.69 -2.49
CA SER A 4 30.93 5.31 -2.18
C SER A 4 30.22 4.84 -0.92
N TYR A 5 29.62 3.65 -0.97
CA TYR A 5 28.87 3.04 0.13
C TYR A 5 29.29 1.58 0.29
N THR A 6 29.42 1.12 1.53
CA THR A 6 29.66 -0.29 1.84
C THR A 6 28.34 -1.00 2.05
N VAL A 7 28.05 -2.03 1.25
CA VAL A 7 26.79 -2.79 1.29
C VAL A 7 26.94 -4.19 1.89
N GLY A 8 28.18 -4.65 2.09
CA GLY A 8 28.50 -5.94 2.69
C GLY A 8 28.46 -7.11 1.70
N ASP A 9 29.12 -8.20 2.09
CA ASP A 9 29.48 -9.32 1.21
C ASP A 9 28.29 -9.93 0.45
N HIS A 10 27.13 -10.03 1.09
CA HIS A 10 25.93 -10.59 0.44
C HIS A 10 25.49 -9.75 -0.77
N PHE A 11 25.39 -8.43 -0.60
CA PHE A 11 24.94 -7.55 -1.67
C PHE A 11 26.04 -7.29 -2.70
N GLU A 12 27.30 -7.33 -2.31
CA GLU A 12 28.42 -7.30 -3.27
C GLU A 12 28.38 -8.50 -4.22
N ASN A 13 28.18 -9.71 -3.69
CA ASN A 13 28.01 -10.91 -4.50
C ASN A 13 26.78 -10.83 -5.40
N PHE A 14 25.64 -10.40 -4.86
CA PHE A 14 24.43 -10.20 -5.66
C PHE A 14 24.65 -9.21 -6.81
N ILE A 15 25.24 -8.05 -6.54
CA ILE A 15 25.55 -7.03 -7.56
C ILE A 15 26.47 -7.61 -8.63
N LYS A 16 27.50 -8.37 -8.21
CA LYS A 16 28.43 -9.02 -9.13
C LYS A 16 27.70 -10.01 -10.06
N GLU A 17 26.86 -10.88 -9.51
CA GLU A 17 26.05 -11.83 -10.29
C GLU A 17 25.12 -11.12 -11.29
N GLN A 18 24.50 -9.99 -10.89
CA GLN A 18 23.62 -9.23 -11.77
C GLN A 18 24.37 -8.58 -12.95
N VAL A 19 25.61 -8.14 -12.74
CA VAL A 19 26.45 -7.54 -13.78
C VAL A 19 27.07 -8.62 -14.67
N GLU A 20 27.64 -9.67 -14.09
CA GLU A 20 28.24 -10.80 -14.83
C GLU A 20 27.18 -11.56 -15.65
N GLY A 21 25.95 -11.65 -15.15
CA GLY A 21 24.80 -12.19 -15.87
C GLY A 21 24.29 -11.29 -17.00
N GLY A 22 24.88 -10.11 -17.20
CA GLY A 22 24.56 -9.20 -18.31
C GLY A 22 23.24 -8.44 -18.17
N ARG A 23 22.55 -8.55 -17.02
CA ARG A 23 21.28 -7.84 -16.79
C ARG A 23 21.50 -6.34 -16.61
N TYR A 24 22.64 -5.96 -16.03
CA TYR A 24 23.02 -4.55 -15.80
C TYR A 24 24.44 -4.31 -16.27
N ALA A 25 24.73 -3.09 -16.74
CA ALA A 25 26.05 -2.73 -17.26
C ALA A 25 27.04 -2.32 -16.15
N SER A 26 26.56 -2.00 -14.96
CA SER A 26 27.41 -1.59 -13.83
C SER A 26 26.73 -1.79 -12.47
N ALA A 27 27.54 -1.88 -11.41
CA ALA A 27 27.07 -1.90 -10.02
C ALA A 27 26.19 -0.69 -9.68
N SER A 28 26.57 0.50 -10.16
CA SER A 28 25.81 1.74 -9.95
C SER A 28 24.41 1.68 -10.55
N GLU A 29 24.20 0.90 -11.62
CA GLU A 29 22.90 0.71 -12.23
C GLU A 29 22.01 -0.20 -11.38
N VAL A 30 22.56 -1.32 -10.89
CA VAL A 30 21.88 -2.23 -9.96
C VAL A 30 21.42 -1.47 -8.71
N ILE A 31 22.32 -0.67 -8.12
CA ILE A 31 22.02 0.09 -6.90
C ILE A 31 20.91 1.13 -7.16
N ARG A 32 20.98 1.86 -8.28
CA ARG A 32 19.94 2.84 -8.62
C ARG A 32 18.58 2.18 -8.83
N ASP A 33 18.56 1.02 -9.48
CA ASP A 33 17.32 0.29 -9.70
C ASP A 33 16.73 -0.25 -8.39
N GLY A 34 17.57 -0.82 -7.53
CA GLY A 34 17.16 -1.23 -6.17
C GLY A 34 16.63 -0.06 -5.34
N LEU A 35 17.28 1.11 -5.39
CA LEU A 35 16.82 2.31 -4.69
C LEU A 35 15.51 2.86 -5.26
N ARG A 36 15.29 2.78 -6.58
CA ARG A 36 14.02 3.16 -7.20
C ARG A 36 12.88 2.27 -6.71
N LEU A 37 13.08 0.95 -6.68
CA LEU A 37 12.10 0.01 -6.15
C LEU A 37 11.80 0.28 -4.68
N LEU A 38 12.83 0.58 -3.88
CA LEU A 38 12.65 0.95 -2.48
C LEU A 38 11.83 2.25 -2.35
N GLU A 39 12.17 3.28 -3.13
CA GLU A 39 11.43 4.56 -3.12
C GLU A 39 9.96 4.37 -3.49
N GLU A 40 9.67 3.60 -4.54
CA GLU A 40 8.31 3.29 -4.96
C GLU A 40 7.51 2.55 -3.87
N ASP A 41 8.12 1.57 -3.19
CA ASP A 41 7.48 0.86 -2.08
C ASP A 41 7.20 1.80 -0.90
N GLN A 42 8.16 2.67 -0.54
CA GLN A 42 7.97 3.67 0.52
C GLN A 42 6.85 4.65 0.18
N GLN A 43 6.81 5.16 -1.06
CA GLN A 43 5.75 6.06 -1.52
C GLN A 43 4.38 5.37 -1.47
N ARG A 44 4.29 4.11 -1.90
CA ARG A 44 3.05 3.33 -1.84
C ARG A 44 2.57 3.13 -0.41
N ARG A 45 3.47 2.74 0.50
CA ARG A 45 3.15 2.56 1.93
C ARG A 45 2.67 3.87 2.54
N GLN A 46 3.34 4.98 2.25
CA GLN A 46 2.97 6.29 2.76
C GLN A 46 1.57 6.71 2.26
N ALA A 47 1.28 6.50 0.97
CA ALA A 47 -0.04 6.77 0.41
C ALA A 47 -1.16 5.95 1.09
N VAL A 48 -0.91 4.68 1.40
CA VAL A 48 -1.86 3.84 2.15
C VAL A 48 -2.08 4.39 3.55
N ILE A 49 -1.02 4.73 4.27
CA ILE A 49 -1.10 5.29 5.63
C ILE A 49 -1.90 6.60 5.63
N ASP A 50 -1.63 7.49 4.68
CA ASP A 50 -2.32 8.77 4.58
C ASP A 50 -3.79 8.59 4.19
N GLY A 51 -4.10 7.63 3.32
CA GLY A 51 -5.47 7.22 3.03
C GLY A 51 -6.22 6.73 4.27
N LEU A 52 -5.61 5.83 5.05
CA LEU A 52 -6.20 5.31 6.29
C LEU A 52 -6.41 6.41 7.33
N ARG A 53 -5.45 7.31 7.50
CA ARG A 53 -5.59 8.49 8.38
C ARG A 53 -6.75 9.38 7.95
N GLY A 54 -6.91 9.58 6.63
CA GLY A 54 -8.04 10.30 6.05
C GLY A 54 -9.39 9.67 6.39
N GLU A 55 -9.52 8.35 6.22
CA GLU A 55 -10.76 7.62 6.54
C GLU A 55 -11.08 7.64 8.05
N ILE A 56 -10.06 7.53 8.91
CA ILE A 56 -10.23 7.67 10.36
C ILE A 56 -10.74 9.06 10.72
N GLU A 57 -10.19 10.12 10.13
CA GLU A 57 -10.64 11.49 10.43
C GLU A 57 -12.05 11.74 9.88
N LYS A 58 -12.40 11.20 8.71
CA LYS A 58 -13.79 11.20 8.21
C LYS A 58 -14.72 10.50 9.19
N GLY A 59 -14.34 9.32 9.68
CA GLY A 59 -15.07 8.58 10.70
C GLY A 59 -15.26 9.40 11.99
N ARG A 60 -14.20 10.04 12.48
CA ARG A 60 -14.22 10.88 13.69
C ARG A 60 -15.14 12.09 13.53
N ARG A 61 -15.21 12.66 12.32
CA ARG A 61 -16.11 13.77 11.97
C ARG A 61 -17.54 13.34 11.63
N SER A 62 -17.80 12.04 11.44
CA SER A 62 -19.11 11.52 11.03
C SER A 62 -20.20 11.58 12.11
N GLY A 63 -19.84 11.99 13.33
CA GLY A 63 -20.76 12.17 14.45
C GLY A 63 -20.66 11.04 15.47
N LYS A 64 -21.71 10.87 16.27
CA LYS A 64 -21.72 9.87 17.35
C LYS A 64 -21.86 8.46 16.78
N PRO A 65 -21.09 7.47 17.29
CA PRO A 65 -21.28 6.09 16.93
C PRO A 65 -22.69 5.64 17.32
N LYS A 66 -23.27 4.76 16.50
CA LYS A 66 -24.59 4.16 16.75
C LYS A 66 -24.42 2.68 17.09
N PRO A 67 -25.31 2.10 17.92
CA PRO A 67 -25.29 0.67 18.19
C PRO A 67 -25.44 -0.15 16.91
N ALA A 68 -24.64 -1.21 16.77
CA ALA A 68 -24.67 -2.06 15.58
C ALA A 68 -26.05 -2.70 15.35
N ALA A 69 -26.72 -3.14 16.41
CA ALA A 69 -28.05 -3.75 16.34
C ALA A 69 -29.08 -2.82 15.67
N GLU A 70 -29.15 -1.55 16.08
CA GLU A 70 -30.06 -0.56 15.49
C GLU A 70 -29.83 -0.39 13.97
N ILE A 71 -28.56 -0.39 13.55
CA ILE A 71 -28.19 -0.26 12.14
C ILE A 71 -28.55 -1.51 11.36
N LEU A 72 -28.27 -2.70 11.90
CA LEU A 72 -28.55 -3.98 11.27
C LEU A 72 -30.06 -4.18 11.10
N ASP A 73 -30.86 -3.97 12.15
CA ASP A 73 -32.32 -4.07 12.11
C ASP A 73 -32.91 -3.15 11.02
N ARG A 74 -32.43 -1.90 10.96
CA ARG A 74 -32.85 -0.94 9.93
C ARG A 74 -32.47 -1.41 8.52
N LEU A 75 -31.29 -1.98 8.35
CA LEU A 75 -30.81 -2.47 7.05
C LEU A 75 -31.61 -3.69 6.58
N GLU A 76 -31.89 -4.65 7.46
CA GLU A 76 -32.73 -5.81 7.16
C GLU A 76 -34.12 -5.40 6.68
N GLN A 77 -34.75 -4.46 7.39
CA GLN A 77 -36.06 -3.92 7.01
C GLN A 77 -36.00 -3.24 5.63
N LYS A 78 -34.96 -2.44 5.36
CA LYS A 78 -34.78 -1.76 4.07
C LYS A 78 -34.67 -2.77 2.93
N TYR A 79 -33.79 -3.76 3.06
CA TYR A 79 -33.55 -4.72 1.97
C TYR A 79 -34.70 -5.71 1.78
N THR A 80 -35.41 -6.06 2.84
CA THR A 80 -36.63 -6.89 2.74
C THR A 80 -37.72 -6.17 1.94
N LYS A 81 -37.95 -4.88 2.21
CA LYS A 81 -38.89 -4.07 1.43
C LYS A 81 -38.48 -3.96 -0.03
N MET A 82 -37.21 -3.68 -0.30
CA MET A 82 -36.68 -3.61 -1.67
C MET A 82 -36.84 -4.93 -2.44
N ALA A 83 -36.69 -6.08 -1.76
CA ALA A 83 -36.87 -7.39 -2.37
C ALA A 83 -38.34 -7.69 -2.68
N ILE A 84 -39.27 -7.23 -1.83
CA ILE A 84 -40.71 -7.37 -2.05
C ILE A 84 -41.17 -6.47 -3.21
N ASP A 85 -40.70 -5.22 -3.25
CA ASP A 85 -41.07 -4.26 -4.30
C ASP A 85 -40.55 -4.67 -5.68
N ARG A 86 -39.40 -5.35 -5.76
CA ARG A 86 -38.87 -5.91 -7.02
C ARG A 86 -39.62 -7.15 -7.53
N ARG A 87 -40.44 -7.78 -6.68
CA ARG A 87 -41.23 -8.98 -7.04
C ARG A 87 -42.65 -8.65 -7.49
N LYS A 88 -43.09 -7.40 -7.34
CA LYS A 88 -44.35 -6.89 -7.89
C LYS A 88 -44.11 -6.27 -9.27
#